data_AF-A0A4Y2G2V7-F1
#
_entry.id   AF-A0A4Y2G2V7-F1
#
_cell.length_a   1.000
_cell.length_b   1.000
_cell.length_c   1.000
_cell.angle_alpha   90.00
_cell.angle_beta   90.00
_cell.angle_gamma   90.00
#
_symmetry.space_group_name_H-M   'P 1'
#
loop_
_entity.id
_entity.type
_entity.pdbx_description
1 polymer ?
#
loop_
_entity_poly.entity_id
_entity_poly.type
_entity_poly.pdbx_seq_one_letter_code
_entity_poly.pdbx_strand_id
1 'polypeptide(L)'
;MQAKKSIEVMKVLVSNFLQEDESSRLCPGKKDTVTLKKCKQQKRLLNDSLENLHKKFLHRYPQCKISYSIFCKLRPFWVLIPKARDRDTCLCITHENMALIVAALKRKGIIKENTPDEVCKALCCEGAYFREDCLIRRCNDCQ
;
A
#
# COMPACT_ATOMS: atom_id res chain seq x y z
N MET A 1 4.56 -39.77 -16.39
CA MET A 1 3.70 -39.45 -15.21
C MET A 1 4.47 -38.80 -14.05
N GLN A 2 5.76 -39.08 -13.86
CA GLN A 2 6.56 -38.61 -12.71
C GLN A 2 6.76 -37.08 -12.67
N ALA A 3 7.11 -36.44 -13.80
CA ALA A 3 7.31 -34.99 -13.87
C ALA A 3 6.04 -34.16 -13.56
N LYS A 4 4.86 -34.63 -14.00
CA LYS A 4 3.57 -33.99 -13.67
C LYS A 4 3.28 -34.04 -12.16
N LYS A 5 3.63 -35.15 -11.50
CA LYS A 5 3.47 -35.32 -10.05
C LYS A 5 4.38 -34.36 -9.27
N SER A 6 5.63 -34.18 -9.71
CA SER A 6 6.57 -33.21 -9.11
C SER A 6 6.11 -31.76 -9.25
N ILE A 7 5.50 -31.39 -10.38
CA ILE A 7 5.00 -30.02 -10.60
C ILE A 7 3.81 -29.70 -9.68
N GLU A 8 2.87 -30.63 -9.49
CA GLU A 8 1.72 -30.37 -8.62
C GLU A 8 2.17 -30.20 -7.16
N VAL A 9 3.16 -30.97 -6.71
CA VAL A 9 3.78 -30.80 -5.38
C VAL A 9 4.42 -29.41 -5.25
N MET A 10 5.20 -28.99 -6.25
CA MET A 10 5.80 -27.64 -6.25
C MET A 10 4.74 -26.54 -6.21
N LYS A 11 3.64 -26.72 -6.95
CA LYS A 11 2.53 -25.78 -6.98
C LYS A 11 1.86 -25.63 -5.62
N VAL A 12 1.63 -26.74 -4.90
CA VAL A 12 1.09 -26.71 -3.54
C VAL A 12 2.05 -25.99 -2.60
N LEU A 13 3.36 -26.29 -2.66
CA LEU A 13 4.37 -25.62 -1.83
C LEU A 13 4.44 -24.11 -2.08
N VAL A 14 4.49 -23.69 -3.34
CA VAL A 14 4.50 -22.26 -3.71
C VAL A 14 3.19 -21.59 -3.28
N SER A 15 2.05 -22.26 -3.47
CA SER A 15 0.74 -21.75 -3.05
C SER A 15 0.68 -21.56 -1.53
N ASN A 16 1.16 -22.52 -0.76
CA ASN A 16 1.16 -22.44 0.70
C ASN A 16 2.08 -21.31 1.16
N PHE A 17 3.31 -21.29 0.68
CA PHE A 17 4.29 -20.24 1.01
C PHE A 17 3.78 -18.83 0.70
N LEU A 18 3.16 -18.62 -0.48
CA LEU A 18 2.63 -17.31 -0.86
C LEU A 18 1.37 -16.91 -0.09
N GLN A 19 0.66 -17.85 0.52
CA GLN A 19 -0.53 -17.58 1.34
C GLN A 19 -0.20 -17.35 2.82
N GLU A 20 1.04 -17.58 3.26
CA GLU A 20 1.49 -17.22 4.60
C GLU A 20 1.47 -15.69 4.78
N ASP A 21 1.15 -15.24 6.00
CA ASP A 21 1.00 -13.82 6.33
C ASP A 21 2.31 -13.04 6.19
N GLU A 22 3.46 -13.72 6.28
CA GLU A 22 4.78 -13.14 5.98
C GLU A 22 4.93 -12.78 4.50
N SER A 23 4.41 -13.62 3.60
CA SER A 23 4.57 -13.47 2.15
C SER A 23 3.50 -12.57 1.54
N SER A 24 2.27 -12.65 2.04
CA SER A 24 1.15 -11.82 1.57
C SER A 24 0.20 -11.50 2.70
N ARG A 25 -0.53 -10.39 2.61
CA ARG A 25 -1.60 -10.01 3.55
C ARG A 25 -2.98 -10.29 2.96
N LEU A 26 -3.91 -10.73 3.79
CA LEU A 26 -5.32 -10.87 3.43
C LEU A 26 -6.00 -9.49 3.38
N CYS A 27 -6.76 -9.21 2.32
CA CYS A 27 -7.60 -8.01 2.29
C CYS A 27 -8.90 -8.30 3.08
N PRO A 28 -9.30 -7.47 4.07
CA PRO A 28 -10.43 -7.78 4.95
C PRO A 28 -11.82 -7.50 4.34
N GLY A 29 -11.90 -6.77 3.23
CA GLY A 29 -13.19 -6.34 2.67
C GLY A 29 -14.00 -7.50 2.07
N LYS A 30 -15.32 -7.51 2.29
CA LYS A 30 -16.25 -8.50 1.68
C LYS A 30 -16.23 -8.48 0.15
N LYS A 31 -15.89 -7.32 -0.45
CA LYS A 31 -15.76 -7.14 -1.90
C LYS A 31 -14.35 -7.42 -2.42
N ASP A 32 -13.36 -7.62 -1.54
CA ASP A 32 -11.97 -7.92 -1.91
C ASP A 32 -11.82 -9.38 -2.32
N THR A 33 -12.49 -9.74 -3.42
CA THR A 33 -12.53 -11.10 -3.93
C THR A 33 -12.11 -11.11 -5.39
N VAL A 34 -11.42 -12.18 -5.79
CA VAL A 34 -11.00 -12.42 -7.17
C VAL A 34 -11.68 -13.69 -7.64
N THR A 35 -12.30 -13.65 -8.83
CA THR A 35 -12.96 -14.80 -9.43
C THR A 35 -12.25 -15.17 -10.72
N LEU A 36 -11.80 -16.43 -10.81
CA LEU A 36 -11.25 -17.00 -12.03
C LEU A 36 -11.88 -18.37 -12.27
N LYS A 37 -12.38 -18.63 -13.49
CA LYS A 37 -13.01 -19.91 -13.86
C LYS A 37 -14.10 -20.38 -12.88
N LYS A 38 -14.99 -19.46 -12.47
CA LYS A 38 -16.06 -19.69 -11.47
C LYS A 38 -15.58 -20.00 -10.05
N CYS A 39 -14.27 -19.98 -9.77
CA CYS A 39 -13.73 -20.08 -8.42
C CYS A 39 -13.53 -18.68 -7.83
N LYS A 40 -14.33 -18.33 -6.82
CA LYS A 40 -14.22 -17.07 -6.08
C LYS A 40 -13.33 -17.28 -4.85
N GLN A 41 -12.34 -16.42 -4.67
CA GLN A 41 -11.37 -16.48 -3.57
C GLN A 41 -11.17 -15.09 -2.97
N GLN A 42 -10.85 -15.03 -1.67
CA GLN A 42 -10.49 -13.78 -1.00
C GLN A 42 -9.13 -13.29 -1.51
N LYS A 43 -9.04 -12.01 -1.84
CA LYS A 43 -7.84 -11.38 -2.37
C LYS A 43 -6.75 -11.34 -1.29
N ARG A 44 -5.53 -11.71 -1.69
CA ARG A 44 -4.30 -11.46 -0.94
C ARG A 44 -3.37 -10.56 -1.72
N LEU A 45 -2.61 -9.74 -1.02
CA LEU A 45 -1.63 -8.83 -1.61
C LEU A 45 -0.24 -9.21 -1.14
N LEU A 46 0.71 -9.36 -2.05
CA LEU A 46 2.10 -9.62 -1.70
C LEU A 46 2.66 -8.49 -0.82
N ASN A 47 3.45 -8.88 0.18
CA ASN A 47 4.12 -7.93 1.08
C ASN A 47 5.48 -7.46 0.56
N ASP A 48 6.05 -8.20 -0.41
CA ASP A 48 7.37 -7.96 -0.98
C ASP A 48 7.34 -8.27 -2.48
N SER A 49 8.41 -7.93 -3.19
CA SER A 49 8.57 -8.29 -4.60
C SER A 49 8.61 -9.81 -4.78
N LEU A 50 8.08 -10.29 -5.91
CA LEU A 50 8.15 -11.72 -6.24
C LEU A 50 9.59 -12.23 -6.30
N GLU A 51 10.54 -11.38 -6.65
CA GLU A 51 11.96 -11.73 -6.70
C GLU A 51 12.52 -12.02 -5.30
N ASN A 52 12.23 -11.14 -4.34
CA ASN A 52 12.64 -11.33 -2.94
C ASN A 52 11.94 -12.54 -2.32
N LEU A 53 10.64 -12.71 -2.60
CA LEU A 53 9.89 -13.87 -2.14
C LEU A 53 10.41 -15.19 -2.74
N HIS A 54 10.87 -15.18 -3.99
CA HIS A 54 11.51 -16.34 -4.60
C HIS A 54 12.84 -16.68 -3.92
N LYS A 55 13.68 -15.68 -3.60
CA LYS A 55 14.91 -15.87 -2.82
C LYS A 55 14.60 -16.46 -1.43
N LYS A 56 13.60 -15.91 -0.72
CA LYS A 56 13.13 -16.43 0.57
C LYS A 56 12.59 -17.87 0.46
N PHE A 57 11.85 -18.17 -0.60
CA PHE A 57 11.34 -19.51 -0.87
C PHE A 57 12.48 -20.52 -1.06
N LEU A 58 13.49 -20.21 -1.88
CA LEU A 58 14.64 -21.09 -2.11
C LEU A 58 15.46 -21.30 -0.83
N HIS A 59 15.56 -20.28 0.03
CA HIS A 59 16.21 -20.41 1.33
C HIS A 59 15.43 -21.35 2.28
N ARG A 60 14.11 -21.24 2.31
CA ARG A 60 13.25 -22.07 3.18
C ARG A 60 13.07 -23.50 2.68
N TYR A 61 13.15 -23.72 1.37
CA TYR A 61 13.03 -25.03 0.74
C TYR A 61 14.24 -25.33 -0.18
N PRO A 62 15.45 -25.56 0.37
CA PRO A 62 16.66 -25.79 -0.43
C PRO A 62 16.57 -27.00 -1.37
N GLN A 63 15.77 -28.00 -1.01
CA GLN A 63 15.50 -29.19 -1.81
C GLN A 63 14.63 -28.90 -3.05
N CYS A 64 13.92 -27.77 -3.07
CA CYS A 64 13.03 -27.38 -4.15
C CYS A 64 13.74 -26.44 -5.13
N LYS A 65 14.34 -27.00 -6.18
CA LYS A 65 15.00 -26.22 -7.23
C LYS A 65 13.97 -25.72 -8.26
N ILE A 66 13.46 -24.51 -8.05
CA ILE A 66 12.52 -23.84 -8.95
C ILE A 66 13.10 -22.54 -9.50
N SER A 67 12.97 -22.31 -10.81
CA SER A 67 13.36 -21.04 -11.41
C SER A 67 12.35 -19.94 -11.06
N TYR A 68 12.80 -18.68 -11.12
CA TYR A 68 11.93 -17.52 -10.89
C TYR A 68 10.69 -17.53 -11.81
N SER A 69 10.89 -17.86 -13.09
CA SER A 69 9.80 -17.88 -14.07
C SER A 69 8.73 -18.93 -13.77
N ILE A 70 9.13 -20.12 -13.27
CA ILE A 70 8.18 -21.15 -12.86
C ILE A 70 7.50 -20.73 -11.55
N PHE A 71 8.25 -20.17 -10.59
CA PHE A 71 7.68 -19.65 -9.34
C PHE A 71 6.56 -18.64 -9.60
N CYS A 72 6.78 -17.68 -10.50
CA CYS A 72 5.76 -16.70 -10.89
C CYS A 72 4.53 -17.34 -11.57
N LYS A 73 4.71 -18.42 -12.36
CA LYS A 73 3.61 -19.14 -13.02
C LYS A 73 2.79 -19.99 -12.06
N LEU A 74 3.42 -20.53 -11.00
CA LEU A 74 2.75 -21.35 -9.99
C LEU A 74 2.01 -20.52 -8.94
N ARG A 75 2.16 -19.19 -8.96
CA ARG A 75 1.45 -18.28 -8.06
C ARG A 75 -0.08 -18.44 -8.19
N PRO A 76 -0.81 -18.58 -7.07
CA PRO A 76 -2.27 -18.60 -7.09
C PRO A 76 -2.86 -17.30 -7.61
N PHE A 77 -3.96 -17.38 -8.36
CA PHE A 77 -4.55 -16.20 -9.02
C PHE A 77 -5.12 -15.16 -8.05
N TRP A 78 -5.44 -15.55 -6.81
CA TRP A 78 -5.94 -14.64 -5.77
C TRP A 78 -4.84 -13.93 -4.98
N VAL A 79 -3.57 -14.27 -5.22
CA VAL A 79 -2.41 -13.59 -4.64
C VAL A 79 -1.86 -12.56 -5.64
N LEU A 80 -2.19 -11.29 -5.41
CA LEU A 80 -1.94 -10.19 -6.34
C LEU A 80 -0.74 -9.33 -5.93
N ILE A 81 -0.13 -8.67 -6.92
CA ILE A 81 0.90 -7.65 -6.67
C ILE A 81 0.17 -6.36 -6.24
N PRO A 82 0.56 -5.74 -5.12
CA PRO A 82 -0.07 -4.50 -4.66
C PRO A 82 0.15 -3.37 -5.66
N LYS A 83 -0.92 -2.60 -5.93
CA LYS A 83 -0.87 -1.34 -6.70
C LYS A 83 -0.90 -0.15 -5.76
N ALA A 84 -0.68 1.06 -6.28
CA ALA A 84 -0.71 2.30 -5.49
C ALA A 84 -2.03 2.49 -4.71
N ARG A 85 -3.16 2.08 -5.29
CA ARG A 85 -4.49 2.10 -4.65
C ARG A 85 -4.67 1.12 -3.48
N ASP A 86 -3.80 0.11 -3.39
CA ASP A 86 -3.86 -0.94 -2.38
C ASP A 86 -2.96 -0.62 -1.16
N ARG A 87 -2.47 0.62 -1.07
CA ARG A 87 -1.70 1.12 0.07
C ARG A 87 -2.67 1.62 1.14
N ASP A 88 -2.41 1.26 2.40
CA ASP A 88 -3.18 1.73 3.56
C ASP A 88 -2.77 3.14 4.02
N THR A 89 -2.13 3.93 3.13
CA THR A 89 -1.68 5.31 3.39
C THR A 89 -2.46 6.26 2.49
N CYS A 90 -3.11 7.31 3.04
CA CYS A 90 -3.73 8.34 2.19
C CYS A 90 -2.63 9.17 1.52
N LEU A 91 -2.60 9.12 0.19
CA LEU A 91 -1.88 10.06 -0.68
C LEU A 91 -2.90 10.83 -1.54
N CYS A 92 -4.10 11.00 -0.98
CA CYS A 92 -5.21 11.69 -1.60
C CYS A 92 -4.91 13.20 -1.67
N ILE A 93 -5.38 13.86 -2.74
CA ILE A 93 -5.18 15.30 -2.94
C ILE A 93 -5.68 16.09 -1.72
N THR A 94 -6.79 15.69 -1.11
CA THR A 94 -7.38 16.40 0.04
C THR A 94 -6.50 16.41 1.29
N HIS A 95 -5.77 15.34 1.59
CA HIS A 95 -4.94 15.26 2.80
C HIS A 95 -3.46 15.58 2.54
N GLU A 96 -2.92 15.26 1.35
CA GLU A 96 -1.50 15.42 1.07
C GLU A 96 -1.17 16.73 0.34
N ASN A 97 -2.09 17.25 -0.50
CA ASN A 97 -1.77 18.38 -1.38
C ASN A 97 -1.41 19.65 -0.59
N MET A 98 -2.08 19.90 0.54
CA MET A 98 -1.80 21.09 1.34
C MET A 98 -0.40 21.01 1.97
N ALA A 99 0.00 19.85 2.49
CA ALA A 99 1.35 19.64 3.01
C ALA A 99 2.41 19.84 1.92
N LEU A 100 2.16 19.35 0.70
CA LEU A 100 3.06 19.52 -0.44
C LEU A 100 3.19 20.98 -0.89
N ILE A 101 2.07 21.72 -0.92
CA ILE A 101 2.07 23.16 -1.25
C ILE A 101 2.88 23.95 -0.22
N VAL A 102 2.66 23.72 1.08
CA VAL A 102 3.42 24.37 2.16
C VAL A 102 4.91 24.08 2.04
N ALA A 103 5.28 22.81 1.81
CA ALA A 103 6.68 22.43 1.61
C ALA A 103 7.32 23.13 0.39
N ALA A 104 6.57 23.31 -0.69
CA ALA A 104 7.04 24.02 -1.88
C ALA A 104 7.20 25.53 -1.63
N LEU A 105 6.24 26.17 -0.96
CA LEU A 105 6.28 27.59 -0.60
C LEU A 105 7.46 27.90 0.33
N LYS A 106 7.72 27.03 1.31
CA LYS A 106 8.90 27.15 2.19
C LYS A 106 10.20 27.02 1.42
N ARG A 107 10.30 26.03 0.52
CA ARG A 107 11.49 25.84 -0.33
C ARG A 107 11.79 27.06 -1.20
N LYS A 108 10.75 27.80 -1.60
CA LYS A 108 10.85 29.07 -2.33
C LYS A 108 11.07 30.28 -1.43
N GLY A 109 11.10 30.11 -0.11
CA GLY A 109 11.32 31.18 0.87
C GLY A 109 10.13 32.14 1.02
N ILE A 110 8.94 31.75 0.56
CA ILE A 110 7.73 32.59 0.63
C ILE A 110 7.14 32.57 2.04
N ILE A 111 7.18 31.40 2.70
CA ILE A 111 6.73 31.17 4.07
C ILE A 111 7.85 30.57 4.91
N LYS A 112 7.77 30.70 6.25
CA LYS A 112 8.76 30.16 7.19
C LYS A 112 8.34 28.80 7.76
N GLU A 113 7.03 28.60 7.82
CA GLU A 113 6.32 27.49 8.44
C GLU A 113 6.49 26.20 7.62
N ASN A 114 6.50 25.05 8.31
CA ASN A 114 6.69 23.74 7.71
C ASN A 114 5.39 22.96 7.50
N THR A 115 4.39 23.20 8.33
CA THR A 115 3.16 22.41 8.36
C THR A 115 1.94 23.28 8.03
N PRO A 116 0.89 22.71 7.42
CA PRO A 116 -0.37 23.43 7.21
C PRO A 116 -0.93 24.06 8.48
N ASP A 117 -0.80 23.36 9.62
CA ASP A 117 -1.28 23.86 10.92
C ASP A 117 -0.50 25.07 11.42
N GLU A 118 0.82 25.09 11.24
CA GLU A 118 1.66 26.26 11.54
C GLU A 118 1.28 27.46 10.66
N VAL A 119 1.01 27.24 9.38
CA VAL A 119 0.56 28.28 8.47
C VAL A 119 -0.78 28.85 8.92
N CYS A 120 -1.74 27.99 9.29
CA CYS A 120 -3.03 28.44 9.82
C CYS A 120 -2.85 29.24 11.12
N LYS A 121 -1.94 28.84 12.01
CA LYS A 121 -1.62 29.61 13.24
C LYS A 121 -0.99 30.97 12.95
N ALA A 122 -0.13 31.06 11.94
CA ALA A 122 0.51 32.31 11.55
C ALA A 122 -0.47 33.29 10.88
N LEU A 123 -1.52 32.77 10.22
CA LEU A 123 -2.48 33.56 9.45
C LEU A 123 -3.75 33.94 10.23
N CYS A 124 -4.17 33.13 11.21
CA CYS A 124 -5.41 33.34 11.95
C CYS A 124 -5.19 34.07 13.27
N CYS A 125 -6.20 34.81 13.71
CA CYS A 125 -6.23 35.43 15.04
C CYS A 125 -6.15 34.35 16.13
N GLU A 126 -5.46 34.67 17.24
CA GLU A 126 -5.20 33.72 18.32
C GLU A 126 -6.48 33.15 18.95
N GLY A 127 -6.49 31.84 19.18
CA GLY A 127 -7.58 31.11 19.85
C GLY A 127 -7.32 29.60 19.91
N ALA A 128 -7.96 28.90 20.86
CA ALA A 128 -7.79 27.45 21.05
C ALA A 128 -8.25 26.61 19.84
N TYR A 129 -9.09 27.18 18.96
CA TYR A 129 -9.62 26.55 17.76
C TYR A 129 -9.74 27.57 16.63
N PHE A 130 -9.50 27.14 15.39
CA PHE A 130 -9.70 27.97 14.21
C PHE A 130 -11.20 28.20 13.97
N ARG A 131 -11.66 29.44 14.11
CA ARG A 131 -13.03 29.81 13.72
C ARG A 131 -13.13 29.89 12.20
N GLU A 132 -14.19 29.33 11.62
CA GLU A 132 -14.43 29.38 10.17
C GLU A 132 -14.40 30.82 9.64
N ASP A 133 -15.04 31.75 10.37
CA ASP A 133 -15.05 33.18 10.05
C ASP A 133 -13.66 33.81 10.02
N CYS A 134 -12.71 33.30 10.81
CA CYS A 134 -11.33 33.78 10.81
C CYS A 134 -10.56 33.27 9.60
N LEU A 135 -10.75 31.99 9.23
CA LEU A 135 -10.11 31.39 8.05
C LEU A 135 -10.49 32.11 6.75
N ILE A 136 -11.73 32.62 6.68
CA ILE A 136 -12.24 33.40 5.55
C ILE A 136 -12.09 34.93 5.74
N ARG A 137 -11.36 35.38 6.77
CA ARG A 137 -11.09 36.80 7.09
C ARG A 137 -12.33 37.68 7.28
N ARG A 138 -13.40 37.11 7.83
CA ARG A 138 -14.64 37.82 8.21
C ARG A 138 -14.79 38.02 9.72
N CYS A 139 -13.77 37.67 10.48
CA CYS A 139 -13.79 37.83 11.93
C CYS A 139 -13.59 39.29 12.34
N ASN A 140 -14.20 39.72 13.45
CA ASN A 140 -14.06 41.09 13.96
C ASN A 140 -12.62 41.43 14.39
N ASP A 141 -11.81 40.42 14.68
CA ASP A 141 -10.41 40.57 15.09
C ASP A 141 -9.44 40.59 13.90
N CYS A 142 -9.93 40.28 12.69
CA CYS A 142 -9.15 40.20 11.47
C CYS A 142 -9.01 41.63 10.91
N GLN A 143 -7.83 42.23 11.02
CA GLN A 143 -7.51 43.52 10.38
C GLN A 143 -6.87 43.35 9.01
#